data_AF-A0A7S0BK26-F1
#
_entry.id   AF-A0A7S0BK26-F1
#
_cell.length_a   1.000
_cell.length_b   1.000
_cell.length_c   1.000
_cell.angle_alpha   90.00
_cell.angle_beta   90.00
_cell.angle_gamma   90.00
#
_symmetry.space_group_name_H-M   'P 1'
#
loop_
_entity.id
_entity.type
_entity.pdbx_description
1 polymer ?
#
loop_
_entity_poly.entity_id
_entity_poly.type
_entity_poly.pdbx_seq_one_letter_code
_entity_poly.pdbx_strand_id
1 'polypeptide(L)'
;GPSLLLLPEVYRQTFRDLGVDIDEVVELTRLDPNYKVFRGQDRLCIRSDVHKMREDLEAVEKGSSEEWRKYSSSALAFFRGGFNSFIEDDMDILTKSDYKQWVQMVLKGGNPLESHVA
;
A
#
# COMPACT_ATOMS: atom_id res chain seq x y z
N GLY A 1 -7.35 -7.39 -13.32
CA GLY A 1 -7.46 -7.00 -11.89
C GLY A 1 -6.49 -5.87 -11.58
N PRO A 2 -6.52 -5.31 -10.36
CA PRO A 2 -5.49 -4.35 -9.94
C PRO A 2 -4.11 -4.99 -10.08
N SER A 3 -3.19 -4.29 -10.75
CA SER A 3 -1.86 -4.82 -11.10
C SER A 3 -0.73 -4.18 -10.28
N LEU A 4 -1.05 -3.21 -9.41
CA LEU A 4 -0.11 -2.49 -8.56
C LEU A 4 -0.33 -2.82 -7.10
N LEU A 5 0.72 -3.26 -6.42
CA LEU A 5 0.73 -3.54 -4.99
C LEU A 5 1.55 -2.45 -4.28
N LEU A 6 0.87 -1.57 -3.53
CA LEU A 6 1.44 -0.30 -3.04
C LEU A 6 2.08 -0.40 -1.64
N LEU A 7 1.52 -1.21 -0.75
CA LEU A 7 1.97 -1.37 0.64
C LEU A 7 2.43 -2.81 0.90
N PRO A 8 3.55 -3.26 0.30
CA PRO A 8 3.98 -4.66 0.38
C PRO A 8 4.18 -5.15 1.81
N GLU A 9 4.56 -4.27 2.73
CA GLU A 9 4.79 -4.68 4.12
C GLU A 9 3.51 -5.07 4.86
N VAL A 10 2.37 -4.44 4.53
CA VAL A 10 1.07 -4.83 5.10
C VAL A 10 0.72 -6.26 4.69
N TYR A 11 0.92 -6.58 3.40
CA TYR A 11 0.68 -7.94 2.89
C TYR A 11 1.66 -8.95 3.49
N ARG A 12 2.95 -8.63 3.57
CA ARG A 12 3.93 -9.49 4.25
C ARG A 12 3.52 -9.78 5.68
N GLN A 13 3.11 -8.76 6.43
CA GLN A 13 2.65 -8.95 7.80
C GLN A 13 1.44 -9.89 7.87
N THR A 14 0.42 -9.66 7.04
CA THR A 14 -0.77 -10.52 7.00
C THR A 14 -0.43 -11.98 6.66
N PHE A 15 0.46 -12.23 5.69
CA PHE A 15 0.90 -13.58 5.35
C PHE A 15 1.71 -14.22 6.48
N ARG A 16 2.60 -13.47 7.12
CA ARG A 16 3.36 -13.94 8.30
C ARG A 16 2.43 -14.35 9.45
N ASP A 17 1.35 -13.61 9.68
CA ASP A 17 0.36 -13.95 10.72
C ASP A 17 -0.36 -15.28 10.43
N LEU A 18 -0.43 -15.69 9.16
CA LEU A 18 -0.94 -16.98 8.71
C LEU A 18 0.15 -18.07 8.65
N GLY A 19 1.40 -17.75 9.01
CA GLY A 19 2.54 -18.66 8.96
C GLY A 19 3.08 -18.92 7.56
N VAL A 20 2.81 -18.03 6.61
CA VAL A 20 3.24 -18.14 5.20
C VAL A 20 4.21 -16.99 4.88
N ASP A 21 5.28 -17.28 4.15
CA ASP A 21 6.08 -16.23 3.51
C ASP A 21 5.47 -15.87 2.15
N ILE A 22 5.08 -14.61 1.98
CA ILE A 22 4.48 -14.16 0.71
C ILE A 22 5.46 -14.24 -0.46
N ASP A 23 6.76 -14.09 -0.20
CA ASP A 23 7.79 -14.10 -1.24
C ASP A 23 7.96 -15.52 -1.84
N GLU A 24 7.48 -16.56 -1.16
CA GLU A 24 7.38 -17.94 -1.69
C GLU A 24 6.12 -18.17 -2.53
N VAL A 25 5.10 -17.32 -2.39
CA VAL A 25 3.78 -17.46 -3.03
C VAL A 25 3.64 -16.53 -4.24
N VAL A 26 4.23 -15.34 -4.17
CA VAL A 26 4.07 -14.29 -5.17
C VAL A 26 5.43 -13.66 -5.50
N GLU A 27 5.81 -13.71 -6.78
CA GLU A 27 6.97 -12.97 -7.28
C GLU A 27 6.61 -11.50 -7.51
N LEU A 28 7.22 -10.60 -6.73
CA LEU A 28 6.99 -9.16 -6.83
C LEU A 28 8.09 -8.46 -7.62
N THR A 29 7.73 -7.87 -8.76
CA THR A 29 8.64 -7.01 -9.53
C THR A 29 8.50 -5.55 -9.08
N ARG A 30 9.60 -4.94 -8.65
CA ARG A 30 9.64 -3.50 -8.38
C ARG A 30 9.65 -2.71 -9.69
N LEU A 31 8.71 -1.78 -9.83
CA LEU A 31 8.65 -0.88 -10.98
C LEU A 31 9.57 0.34 -10.76
N ASP A 32 10.40 0.68 -11.76
CA ASP A 32 11.12 1.95 -11.85
C ASP A 32 11.19 2.42 -13.32
N PRO A 33 10.53 3.54 -13.69
CA PRO A 33 9.66 4.36 -12.85
C PRO A 33 8.38 3.62 -12.44
N ASN A 34 7.72 4.08 -11.38
CA ASN A 34 6.43 3.52 -10.94
C ASN A 34 5.40 3.59 -12.08
N TYR A 35 5.32 4.74 -12.74
CA TYR A 35 4.53 4.97 -13.94
C TYR A 35 5.01 6.24 -14.65
N LYS A 36 4.51 6.48 -15.86
CA LYS A 36 4.78 7.68 -16.65
C LYS A 36 3.48 8.42 -16.93
N VAL A 37 3.52 9.74 -16.77
CA VAL A 37 2.42 10.65 -17.12
C VAL A 37 2.77 11.32 -18.44
N PHE A 38 1.83 11.33 -19.38
CA PHE A 38 1.99 11.96 -20.69
C PHE A 38 0.97 13.09 -20.85
N ARG A 39 1.43 14.25 -21.30
CA ARG A 39 0.58 15.42 -21.59
C ARG A 39 1.06 16.09 -22.87
N GLY A 40 0.41 15.78 -23.99
CA GLY A 40 0.88 16.26 -25.30
C GLY A 40 2.25 15.68 -25.62
N GLN A 41 3.24 16.56 -25.82
CA GLN A 41 4.65 16.16 -26.04
C GLN A 41 5.42 16.00 -24.73
N ASP A 42 4.87 16.47 -23.61
CA ASP A 42 5.52 16.39 -22.30
C ASP A 42 5.34 15.01 -21.68
N ARG A 43 6.37 14.58 -20.95
CA ARG A 43 6.35 13.34 -20.17
C ARG A 43 6.98 13.57 -18.80
N LEU A 44 6.40 12.98 -17.77
CA LEU A 44 6.93 12.96 -16.42
C LEU A 44 7.04 11.50 -15.95
N CYS A 45 8.21 11.10 -15.46
CA CYS A 45 8.39 9.78 -14.86
C CYS A 45 8.16 9.89 -13.36
N ILE A 46 7.20 9.15 -12.81
CA ILE A 46 6.97 9.10 -11.37
C ILE A 46 7.90 8.06 -10.77
N ARG A 47 8.84 8.51 -9.94
CA ARG A 47 9.93 7.68 -9.41
C ARG A 47 9.92 7.64 -7.89
N SER A 48 10.42 6.54 -7.34
CA SER A 48 10.73 6.46 -5.90
C SER A 48 12.02 7.20 -5.52
N ASP A 49 12.96 7.34 -6.45
CA ASP A 49 14.20 8.07 -6.24
C ASP A 49 13.92 9.58 -6.25
N VAL A 50 14.11 10.21 -5.09
CA VAL A 50 13.83 11.64 -4.87
C VAL A 50 14.72 12.53 -5.74
N HIS A 51 15.98 12.16 -5.98
CA HIS A 51 16.88 12.97 -6.80
C HIS A 51 16.44 12.95 -8.26
N LYS A 52 16.19 11.76 -8.82
CA LYS A 52 15.68 11.62 -10.19
C LYS A 52 14.31 12.26 -10.38
N MET A 53 13.42 12.14 -9.38
CA MET A 53 12.11 12.79 -9.43
C MET A 53 12.22 14.32 -9.47
N ARG A 54 13.16 14.90 -8.71
CA ARG A 54 13.42 16.35 -8.74
C ARG A 54 13.96 16.80 -10.09
N GLU A 55 14.88 16.05 -10.68
CA GLU A 55 15.40 16.33 -12.03
C GLU A 55 14.29 16.30 -13.09
N ASP A 56 13.44 15.27 -13.06
CA ASP A 56 12.31 15.13 -13.98
C ASP A 56 11.30 16.29 -13.82
N LEU A 57 11.08 16.78 -12.59
CA LEU A 57 10.20 17.93 -12.33
C LEU A 57 10.81 19.25 -12.82
N GLU A 58 12.07 19.53 -12.52
CA GLU A 58 12.75 20.75 -12.99
C GLU A 58 12.84 20.82 -14.52
N ALA A 59 12.91 19.67 -15.19
CA ALA A 59 12.87 19.58 -16.64
C ALA A 59 11.48 19.93 -17.23
N VAL A 60 10.39 19.64 -16.49
CA VAL A 60 9.03 20.02 -16.89
C VAL A 60 8.77 21.51 -16.61
N GLU A 61 9.07 21.96 -15.39
CA GLU A 61 8.89 23.35 -14.98
C GLU A 61 9.90 23.74 -13.90
N LYS A 62 10.66 24.80 -14.13
CA LYS A 62 11.68 25.28 -13.17
C LYS A 62 11.03 25.70 -11.84
N GLY A 63 11.58 25.22 -10.74
CA GLY A 63 11.08 25.47 -9.38
C GLY A 63 9.97 24.53 -8.92
N SER A 64 9.42 23.70 -9.81
CA SER A 64 8.35 22.75 -9.44
C SER A 64 8.82 21.67 -8.46
N SER A 65 10.12 21.35 -8.42
CA SER A 65 10.65 20.34 -7.50
C SER A 65 10.52 20.73 -6.04
N GLU A 66 10.60 22.04 -5.72
CA GLU A 66 10.47 22.54 -4.36
C GLU A 66 9.02 22.53 -3.89
N GLU A 67 8.08 22.91 -4.77
CA GLU A 67 6.64 22.81 -4.47
C GLU A 67 6.20 21.35 -4.30
N TRP A 68 6.68 20.45 -5.17
CA TRP A 68 6.45 19.02 -5.02
C TRP A 68 7.00 18.48 -3.70
N ARG A 69 8.18 18.93 -3.25
CA ARG A 69 8.78 18.53 -1.97
C ARG A 69 7.89 18.93 -0.79
N LYS A 70 7.38 20.17 -0.79
CA LYS A 70 6.44 20.65 0.24
C LYS A 70 5.16 19.82 0.24
N TYR A 71 4.56 19.61 -0.94
CA TYR A 71 3.35 18.80 -1.10
C TYR A 71 3.55 17.37 -0.59
N SER A 72 4.62 16.70 -1.03
CA SER A 72 4.91 15.31 -0.66
C SER A 72 5.17 15.14 0.83
N SER A 73 5.78 16.15 1.48
CA SER A 73 6.00 16.15 2.93
C SER A 73 4.68 16.22 3.69
N SER A 74 3.77 17.10 3.26
CA SER A 74 2.42 17.18 3.82
C SER A 74 1.62 15.90 3.56
N ALA A 75 1.67 15.37 2.34
CA ALA A 75 0.97 14.13 1.97
C ALA A 75 1.46 12.94 2.81
N LEU A 76 2.76 12.82 3.08
CA LEU A 76 3.30 11.80 3.96
C LEU A 76 2.81 11.96 5.40
N ALA A 77 2.73 13.19 5.91
CA ALA A 77 2.20 13.45 7.24
C ALA A 77 0.71 13.05 7.34
N PHE A 78 -0.09 13.39 6.34
CA PHE A 78 -1.49 12.95 6.24
C PHE A 78 -1.62 11.43 6.15
N PHE A 79 -0.79 10.80 5.31
CA PHE A 79 -0.78 9.34 5.17
C PHE A 79 -0.47 8.67 6.51
N ARG A 80 0.58 9.10 7.22
CA ARG A 80 0.93 8.54 8.54
C ARG A 80 -0.16 8.75 9.59
N GLY A 81 -0.73 9.96 9.63
CA GLY A 81 -1.81 10.27 10.57
C GLY A 81 -3.04 9.39 10.30
N GLY A 82 -3.52 9.37 9.06
CA GLY A 82 -4.71 8.62 8.68
C GLY A 82 -4.50 7.10 8.71
N PHE A 83 -3.33 6.60 8.31
CA PHE A 83 -3.06 5.16 8.31
C PHE A 83 -3.13 4.59 9.74
N ASN A 84 -2.49 5.25 10.71
CA ASN A 84 -2.53 4.80 12.10
C ASN A 84 -3.95 4.91 12.69
N SER A 85 -4.62 6.06 12.52
CA SER A 85 -5.89 6.32 13.19
C SER A 85 -7.10 5.63 12.56
N PHE A 86 -7.02 5.28 11.27
CA PHE A 86 -8.17 4.75 10.52
C PHE A 86 -7.95 3.33 10.03
N ILE A 87 -6.73 2.95 9.64
CA ILE A 87 -6.49 1.58 9.16
C ILE A 87 -5.98 0.72 10.30
N GLU A 88 -5.03 1.15 11.12
CA GLU A 88 -4.56 0.30 12.21
C GLU A 88 -5.60 0.20 13.34
N ASP A 89 -6.09 1.33 13.86
CA ASP A 89 -7.03 1.34 14.98
C ASP A 89 -8.41 0.74 14.63
N ASP A 90 -8.96 1.04 13.45
CA ASP A 90 -10.29 0.56 13.02
C ASP A 90 -10.24 -0.90 12.54
N MET A 91 -9.12 -1.34 11.95
CA MET A 91 -8.92 -2.77 11.68
C MET A 91 -8.64 -3.56 12.95
N ASP A 92 -8.21 -2.93 14.06
CA ASP A 92 -8.09 -3.59 15.37
C ASP A 92 -9.45 -4.04 15.94
N ILE A 93 -10.55 -3.43 15.50
CA ILE A 93 -11.93 -3.89 15.78
C ILE A 93 -12.20 -5.26 15.14
N LEU A 94 -11.52 -5.58 14.02
CA LEU A 94 -11.62 -6.89 13.39
C LEU A 94 -10.53 -7.87 13.87
N THR A 95 -9.35 -7.42 14.35
CA THR A 95 -8.16 -8.28 14.24
C THR A 95 -7.71 -9.12 15.43
N LYS A 96 -8.28 -9.07 16.65
CA LYS A 96 -7.67 -9.89 17.74
C LYS A 96 -8.45 -11.10 18.21
N SER A 97 -9.69 -10.95 18.67
CA SER A 97 -10.48 -12.10 19.12
C SER A 97 -11.14 -12.82 17.94
N ASP A 98 -11.88 -12.05 17.14
CA ASP A 98 -12.88 -12.64 16.25
C ASP A 98 -12.24 -13.12 14.94
N TYR A 99 -11.26 -12.39 14.39
CA TYR A 99 -10.52 -12.85 13.21
C TYR A 99 -9.69 -14.11 13.47
N LYS A 100 -8.97 -14.20 14.60
CA LYS A 100 -8.23 -15.43 14.93
C LYS A 100 -9.16 -16.62 15.12
N GLN A 101 -10.28 -16.45 15.80
CA GLN A 101 -11.28 -17.50 15.97
C GLN A 101 -11.90 -17.89 14.62
N TRP A 102 -12.21 -16.92 13.78
CA TRP A 102 -12.77 -17.13 12.44
C TRP A 102 -11.80 -17.87 11.52
N VAL A 103 -10.52 -17.47 11.46
CA VAL A 103 -9.48 -18.17 10.69
C VAL A 103 -9.30 -19.61 11.19
N GLN A 104 -9.24 -19.81 12.51
CA GLN A 104 -9.16 -21.15 13.10
C GLN A 104 -10.39 -22.02 12.79
N MET A 105 -11.58 -21.42 12.73
CA MET A 105 -12.82 -22.09 12.37
C MET A 105 -12.82 -22.52 10.90
N VAL A 106 -12.42 -21.64 9.98
CA VAL A 106 -12.33 -21.92 8.54
C VAL A 106 -11.29 -23.01 8.27
N LEU A 107 -10.11 -22.92 8.89
CA LEU A 107 -9.05 -23.94 8.73
C LEU A 107 -9.45 -25.32 9.25
N LYS A 108 -10.40 -25.40 10.19
CA LYS A 108 -10.98 -26.66 10.71
C LYS A 108 -12.20 -27.14 9.90
N GLY A 109 -12.54 -26.49 8.80
CA GLY A 109 -13.65 -26.86 7.92
C GLY A 109 -15.02 -26.34 8.37
N GLY A 110 -15.08 -25.37 9.30
CA GLY A 110 -16.32 -24.73 9.71
C GLY A 110 -16.85 -23.72 8.69
N ASN A 111 -18.17 -23.65 8.52
CA ASN A 111 -18.83 -22.71 7.61
C ASN A 111 -19.21 -21.39 8.34
N PRO A 112 -18.63 -20.24 7.97
CA PRO A 112 -18.89 -18.97 8.65
C PRO A 112 -20.31 -18.40 8.47
N LEU A 113 -21.06 -18.88 7.48
CA LEU A 113 -22.38 -18.32 7.14
C LEU A 113 -23.52 -18.86 8.00
N GLU A 114 -23.28 -19.90 8.80
CA GLU A 114 -24.29 -20.47 9.70
C GLU A 114 -24.28 -19.86 11.11
N SER A 115 -23.24 -19.10 11.49
CA SER A 115 -23.06 -18.59 12.85
C SER A 115 -23.69 -17.20 13.12
N HIS A 116 -24.31 -16.57 12.12
CA HIS A 116 -24.94 -15.24 12.24
C HIS A 116 -26.47 -15.26 12.00
N VAL A 117 -27.08 -16.45 12.00
CA VAL A 117 -28.54 -16.63 12.00
C VAL A 117 -28.96 -17.22 13.34
N ALA A 118 -28.82 -16.43 14.40
CA ALA A 118 -29.49 -16.62 15.69
C ALA A 118 -29.58 -15.28 16.41
#